data_AF-A0A9D6SHP5-F1
#
_entry.id   AF-A0A9D6SHP5-F1
#
_cell.length_a   1.000
_cell.length_b   1.000
_cell.length_c   1.000
_cell.angle_alpha   90.00
_cell.angle_beta   90.00
_cell.angle_gamma   90.00
#
_symmetry.space_group_name_H-M   'P 1'
#
loop_
_entity.id
_entity.type
_entity.pdbx_description
1 polymer ?
#
loop_
_entity_poly.entity_id
_entity_poly.type
_entity_poly.pdbx_seq_one_letter_code
_entity_poly.pdbx_strand_id
1 'polypeptide(L)' 'MFLRSLATDRGTKAIGVILSGTGSDGTLGVKAIKAEGGITFAQDAKSAS' A
#
# COMPACT_ATOMS: atom_id res chain seq x y z
N MET A 1 -0.64 10.37 -1.91
CA MET A 1 0.25 11.26 -1.11
C MET A 1 0.64 10.64 0.24
N PHE A 2 -0.29 10.12 1.05
CA PHE A 2 0.04 9.49 2.34
C PHE A 2 1.00 8.28 2.26
N LEU A 3 0.70 7.28 1.42
CA LEU A 3 1.52 6.07 1.34
C LEU A 3 2.94 6.33 0.82
N ARG A 4 3.12 7.41 0.06
CA ARG A 4 4.42 7.81 -0.49
C ARG A 4 5.30 8.45 0.60
N SER A 5 4.74 9.33 1.42
CA SER A 5 5.46 9.87 2.59
C SER A 5 5.76 8.78 3.61
N LEU A 6 4.82 7.86 3.84
CA LEU A 6 5.05 6.69 4.72
C LEU A 6 6.22 5.82 4.22
N ALA A 7 6.30 5.57 2.92
CA ALA A 7 7.39 4.81 2.32
C ALA A 7 8.74 5.49 2.57
N THR A 8 8.85 6.79 2.30
CA THR A 8 10.10 7.54 2.50
C THR A 8 10.49 7.65 3.98
N ASP A 9 9.53 7.89 4.88
CA ASP A 9 9.81 8.11 6.30
C ASP A 9 10.14 6.81 7.05
N ARG A 10 9.58 5.67 6.62
CA ARG A 10 9.68 4.39 7.34
C ARG A 10 10.47 3.31 6.59
N GLY A 11 10.68 3.46 5.29
CA GLY A 11 11.43 2.50 4.46
C GLY A 11 10.96 1.06 4.68
N THR A 12 11.90 0.19 5.09
CA THR A 12 11.64 -1.23 5.39
C THR A 12 10.65 -1.46 6.54
N LYS A 13 10.36 -0.45 7.36
CA LYS A 13 9.37 -0.49 8.44
C LYS A 13 7.96 -0.07 7.99
N ALA A 14 7.78 0.33 6.74
CA ALA A 14 6.47 0.66 6.19
C ALA A 14 5.66 -0.61 5.90
N ILE A 15 4.40 -0.64 6.35
CA ILE A 15 3.42 -1.68 6.01
C ILE A 15 2.21 -1.01 5.37
N GLY A 16 1.90 -1.38 4.13
CA GLY A 16 0.71 -0.91 3.41
C GLY A 16 -0.31 -2.02 3.22
N VAL A 17 -1.58 -1.76 3.56
CA VAL A 17 -2.68 -2.69 3.33
C VAL A 17 -3.70 -2.00 2.44
N ILE A 18 -3.95 -2.56 1.25
CA ILE A 18 -4.97 -2.06 0.32
C ILE A 18 -6.22 -2.92 0.46
N LEU A 19 -7.35 -2.26 0.70
CA LEU A 19 -8.68 -2.87 0.79
C LEU A 19 -9.46 -2.62 -0.50
N SER A 20 -10.43 -3.48 -0.79
CA SER A 20 -11.32 -3.32 -1.94
C SER A 20 -12.20 -2.07 -1.75
N GLY A 21 -12.00 -1.08 -2.60
CA GLY A 21 -12.78 0.14 -2.69
C GLY A 21 -12.63 0.76 -4.08
N THR A 22 -13.52 1.67 -4.47
CA THR A 22 -13.60 2.21 -5.85
C THR A 22 -12.46 3.17 -6.22
N GLY A 23 -11.43 3.34 -5.38
CA GLY A 23 -10.34 4.28 -5.58
C GLY A 23 -9.04 3.63 -6.09
N SER A 24 -8.61 3.98 -7.30
CA SER A 24 -7.37 3.49 -7.94
C SER A 24 -6.07 3.95 -7.23
N ASP A 25 -6.15 4.94 -6.34
CA ASP A 25 -5.01 5.59 -5.66
C ASP A 25 -4.20 4.66 -4.76
N GLY A 26 -4.80 3.57 -4.27
CA GLY A 26 -4.12 2.61 -3.41
C GLY A 26 -2.89 2.00 -4.07
N THR A 27 -2.98 1.65 -5.35
CA THR A 27 -1.94 0.91 -6.08
C THR A 27 -0.63 1.68 -6.26
N LEU A 28 -0.68 2.98 -6.55
CA LEU A 28 0.52 3.82 -6.67
C LEU A 28 1.23 3.98 -5.32
N GLY A 29 0.46 4.00 -4.23
CA GLY A 29 0.98 4.09 -2.88
C GLY A 29 1.72 2.84 -2.42
N VAL A 30 1.17 1.65 -2.62
CA VAL A 30 1.88 0.40 -2.28
C VAL A 30 3.09 0.15 -3.18
N LYS A 31 3.07 0.59 -4.44
CA LYS A 31 4.28 0.57 -5.28
C LYS A 31 5.43 1.38 -4.66
N ALA A 32 5.13 2.55 -4.09
CA ALA A 32 6.14 3.35 -3.39
C ALA A 32 6.66 2.63 -2.13
N ILE A 33 5.78 2.03 -1.31
CA ILE A 33 6.20 1.26 -0.13
C ILE A 33 7.13 0.11 -0.52
N LYS A 34 6.80 -0.61 -1.60
CA LYS A 34 7.62 -1.73 -2.06
C LYS A 34 8.99 -1.29 -2.59
N ALA A 35 9.05 -0.14 -3.27
CA ALA A 35 10.31 0.42 -3.79
C ALA A 35 11.30 0.76 -2.67
N GLU A 36 10.80 1.18 -1.50
CA GLU A 36 11.62 1.49 -0.31
C GLU A 36 11.88 0.25 0.60
N GLY A 37 11.52 -0.94 0.14
CA GLY A 37 11.76 -2.21 0.87
C GLY A 37 10.73 -2.54 1.94
N GLY A 38 9.60 -1.82 2.00
CA GLY A 38 8.49 -2.12 2.90
C GLY A 38 7.64 -3.32 2.47
N ILE A 39 6.64 -3.64 3.30
CA ILE A 39 5.74 -4.79 3.12
C ILE A 39 4.36 -4.29 2.66
N THR A 40 3.74 -5.02 1.74
CA THR A 40 2.44 -4.65 1.18
C THR A 40 1.50 -5.84 1.13
N PHE A 41 0.25 -5.64 1.53
CA PHE A 41 -0.83 -6.60 1.43
C PHE A 41 -1.99 -6.00 0.62
N ALA A 42 -2.73 -6.87 -0.06
CA ALA A 42 -3.98 -6.53 -0.71
C ALA A 42 -5.07 -7.48 -0.22
N GLN A 43 -6.28 -6.96 -0.02
CA GLN A 43 -7.44 -7.76 0.28
C GLN A 43 -7.72 -8.74 -0.87
N ASP A 44 -7.99 -9.99 -0.52
CA ASP A 44 -8.41 -11.00 -1.49
C ASP A 44 -9.77 -10.64 -2.08
N ALA A 45 -9.91 -10.77 -3.39
CA ALA A 45 -11.14 -10.43 -4.10
C ALA A 45 -12.35 -11.25 -3.63
N LYS A 46 -12.16 -12.44 -3.05
CA LYS A 46 -13.25 -13.29 -2.52
C LYS A 46 -13.79 -12.79 -1.18
N SER A 47 -13.06 -11.90 -0.51
CA SER A 47 -13.51 -11.26 0.74
C SER A 47 -14.08 -9.86 0.50
N ALA A 48 -14.05 -9.36 -0.73
CA ALA A 48 -14.76 -8.16 -1.14
C ALA A 48 -16.23 -8.52 -1.40
N SER A 49 -17.15 -7.83 -0.74
CA SER A 49 -18.60 -8.06 -0.83
C SER A 49 -19.22 -7.24 -1.95
#